data_AF-A0A3Q0II08-F1
#
_entry.id   AF-A0A3Q0II08-F1
#
_cell.length_a   1.000
_cell.length_b   1.000
_cell.length_c   1.000
_cell.angle_alpha   90.00
_cell.angle_beta   90.00
_cell.angle_gamma   90.00
#
_symmetry.space_group_name_H-M   'P 1'
#
loop_
_entity.id
_entity.type
_entity.pdbx_description
1 polymer ?
#
loop_
_entity_poly.entity_id
_entity_poly.type
_entity_poly.pdbx_seq_one_letter_code
_entity_poly.pdbx_strand_id
1 'polypeptide(L)' 'MQNRFGLPYCHPMLHQGDSCRPGDSSHNTTVRRYYSIDPVNASDPVSVTVWSDLCPCGTGLVCSRPSGTCEPTVSNRH' A
#
# COMPACT_ATOMS: atom_id res chain seq x y z
N MET A 1 7.09 0.42 20.16
CA MET A 1 6.22 -0.76 20.30
C MET A 1 5.98 -1.33 18.90
N GLN A 2 6.48 -2.53 18.60
CA GLN A 2 6.27 -3.18 17.31
C GLN A 2 4.88 -3.84 17.34
N ASN A 3 3.92 -3.33 16.56
CA ASN A 3 2.63 -3.98 16.32
C ASN A 3 2.88 -5.31 15.58
N ARG A 4 3.01 -6.41 16.32
CA ARG A 4 3.51 -7.68 15.75
C ARG A 4 2.48 -8.58 15.06
N PHE A 5 1.17 -8.32 15.07
CA PHE A 5 0.21 -9.32 14.58
C PHE A 5 -1.08 -8.78 13.94
N GLY A 6 -1.05 -7.59 13.33
CA GLY A 6 -2.14 -7.21 12.42
C GLY A 6 -1.93 -7.89 11.07
N LEU A 7 -2.84 -8.75 10.62
CA LEU A 7 -2.83 -9.21 9.23
C LEU A 7 -3.00 -7.97 8.33
N PRO A 8 -2.19 -7.80 7.27
CA PRO A 8 -2.42 -6.73 6.32
C PRO A 8 -3.79 -6.92 5.67
N TYR A 9 -4.47 -5.81 5.43
CA TYR A 9 -5.78 -5.81 4.78
C TYR A 9 -5.76 -4.83 3.61
N CYS A 10 -6.64 -5.06 2.64
CA CYS A 10 -6.78 -4.17 1.49
C CYS A 10 -7.44 -2.87 1.93
N HIS A 11 -6.78 -1.76 1.70
CA HIS A 11 -7.33 -0.42 1.87
C HIS A 11 -7.25 0.30 0.51
N PRO A 12 -8.22 1.18 0.16
CA PRO A 12 -8.15 1.95 -1.08
C PRO A 12 -6.87 2.78 -1.16
N MET A 13 -6.39 2.97 -2.39
CA MET A 13 -5.32 3.93 -2.70
C MET A 13 -5.78 5.36 -2.37
N LEU A 14 -4.82 6.24 -2.09
CA LEU A 14 -5.11 7.65 -1.78
C LEU A 14 -5.47 8.44 -3.04
N HIS A 15 -6.41 9.37 -2.90
CA HIS A 15 -6.86 10.26 -3.97
C HIS A 15 -6.10 11.60 -3.94
N GLN A 16 -6.33 12.43 -4.96
CA GLN A 16 -5.73 13.76 -5.04
C GLN A 16 -6.14 14.61 -3.82
N GLY A 17 -5.16 15.23 -3.18
CA GLY A 17 -5.34 16.05 -1.98
C GLY A 17 -5.37 15.27 -0.67
N ASP A 18 -5.47 13.94 -0.71
CA ASP A 18 -5.37 13.12 0.50
C ASP A 18 -3.96 13.25 1.12
N SER A 19 -3.91 13.25 2.45
CA SER A 19 -2.65 13.22 3.18
C SER A 19 -1.88 11.94 2.89
N CYS A 20 -0.62 12.08 2.55
CA CYS A 20 0.30 10.99 2.24
C CYS A 20 1.61 11.17 3.03
N ARG A 21 2.40 10.10 3.14
CA ARG A 21 3.68 10.13 3.84
C ARG A 21 4.85 10.05 2.85
N PRO A 22 5.60 11.14 2.61
CA PRO A 22 6.70 11.12 1.66
C PRO A 22 7.80 10.19 2.17
N GLY A 23 8.21 9.22 1.35
CA GLY A 23 9.22 8.24 1.74
C GLY A 23 8.71 7.11 2.65
N ASP A 24 7.38 6.93 2.78
CA ASP A 24 6.86 5.69 3.35
C ASP A 24 7.31 4.51 2.49
N SER A 25 8.07 3.62 3.12
CA SER A 25 8.65 2.46 2.44
C SER A 25 7.67 1.31 2.52
N SER A 26 7.30 0.78 1.36
CA SER A 26 6.64 -0.51 1.33
C SER A 26 7.62 -1.60 1.76
N HIS A 27 7.09 -2.66 2.36
CA HIS A 27 7.82 -3.88 2.62
C HIS A 27 7.09 -5.05 1.96
N ASN A 28 7.84 -6.06 1.54
CA ASN A 28 7.24 -7.29 1.05
C ASN A 28 6.92 -8.18 2.24
N THR A 29 5.69 -8.67 2.28
CA THR A 29 5.26 -9.67 3.25
C THR A 29 4.63 -10.85 2.52
N THR A 30 4.80 -12.04 3.06
CA THR A 30 4.19 -13.25 2.49
C THR A 30 2.88 -13.50 3.19
N VAL A 31 1.76 -13.38 2.47
CA VAL A 31 0.44 -13.74 2.98
C VAL A 31 0.00 -15.08 2.41
N ARG A 32 -0.57 -15.92 3.27
CA ARG A 32 -1.31 -17.10 2.79
C ARG A 32 -2.68 -16.61 2.32
N ARG A 33 -2.96 -16.80 1.03
CA ARG A 33 -4.30 -16.59 0.48
C ARG A 33 -5.18 -17.73 0.98
N TYR A 34 -6.00 -17.46 1.99
CA TYR A 34 -7.12 -18.34 2.34
C TYR A 34 -8.27 -18.03 1.38
N TYR A 35 -8.18 -18.51 0.14
CA TYR A 35 -9.27 -18.35 -0.84
C TYR A 35 -10.47 -19.25 -0.57
N SER A 36 -10.38 -20.16 0.40
CA SER A 36 -11.53 -20.95 0.85
C SER A 36 -11.49 -21.16 2.34
N ILE A 37 -12.67 -21.42 2.90
CA ILE A 37 -12.92 -21.83 4.30
C ILE A 37 -12.33 -23.24 4.55
N ASP A 38 -11.75 -23.87 3.52
CA ASP A 38 -11.31 -25.25 3.53
C ASP A 38 -9.77 -25.31 3.70
N PRO A 39 -9.25 -25.74 4.86
CA PRO A 39 -7.81 -25.71 5.17
C PRO A 39 -6.96 -26.62 4.28
N VAL A 40 -7.57 -27.50 3.49
CA VAL A 40 -6.90 -28.40 2.53
C VAL A 40 -6.50 -27.67 1.24
N ASN A 41 -7.16 -26.54 0.92
CA ASN A 41 -6.91 -25.73 -0.28
C ASN A 41 -6.31 -24.35 0.06
N ALA A 42 -5.55 -24.26 1.17
CA ALA A 42 -4.77 -23.07 1.46
C ALA A 42 -3.80 -22.84 0.28
N SER A 43 -4.06 -21.80 -0.50
CA SER A 43 -3.32 -21.49 -1.71
C SER A 43 -1.86 -21.19 -1.36
N ASP A 44 -0.96 -21.36 -2.33
CA ASP A 44 0.45 -21.04 -2.17
C ASP A 44 0.65 -19.64 -1.56
N PRO A 45 1.65 -19.47 -0.69
CA PRO A 45 1.99 -18.17 -0.15
C PRO A 45 2.26 -17.17 -1.28
N VAL A 46 1.59 -16.02 -1.23
CA VAL A 46 1.81 -14.93 -2.20
C VAL A 46 2.54 -13.80 -1.49
N SER A 47 3.63 -13.35 -2.09
CA SER A 47 4.31 -12.13 -1.69
C SER A 47 3.47 -10.92 -2.09
N VAL A 48 3.07 -10.11 -1.11
CA VAL A 48 2.33 -8.86 -1.31
C VAL A 48 3.15 -7.70 -0.78
N THR A 49 3.05 -6.57 -1.48
CA THR A 49 3.64 -5.31 -1.06
C THR A 49 2.67 -4.62 -0.10
N VAL A 50 3.15 -4.30 1.09
CA VAL A 50 2.38 -3.67 2.17
C VAL A 50 3.02 -2.37 2.58
N TRP A 51 2.17 -1.41 2.92
CA TRP A 51 2.55 -0.11 3.45
C TRP A 51 2.24 -0.08 4.95
N SER A 52 3.09 0.61 5.71
CA SER A 52 3.05 0.52 7.18
C SER A 52 1.95 1.38 7.78
N ASP A 53 1.70 2.56 7.20
CA ASP A 53 0.71 3.51 7.71
C ASP A 53 -0.35 3.87 6.68
N LEU A 54 0.05 4.28 5.48
CA LEU A 54 -0.86 4.77 4.45
C LEU A 54 -0.64 4.05 3.13
N CYS A 55 -1.74 3.74 2.43
CA CYS A 55 -1.65 3.28 1.06
C CYS A 55 -0.96 4.31 0.15
N PRO A 56 -0.36 3.89 -0.97
CA PRO A 56 0.26 4.81 -1.90
C PRO A 56 -0.80 5.72 -2.55
N CYS A 57 -0.33 6.86 -3.09
CA CYS A 57 -1.14 7.67 -3.98
C CYS A 57 -1.58 6.86 -5.20
N GLY A 58 -2.83 7.10 -5.64
CA GLY A 58 -3.45 6.48 -6.80
C GLY A 58 -2.66 6.68 -8.09
N THR A 59 -3.05 5.95 -9.14
CA THR A 59 -2.42 6.04 -10.45
C THR A 59 -2.38 7.48 -10.97
N GLY A 60 -1.19 7.93 -11.39
CA GLY A 60 -0.99 9.29 -11.90
C GLY A 60 -0.82 10.37 -10.82
N LEU A 61 -0.74 9.96 -9.55
CA LEU A 61 -0.46 10.85 -8.42
C LEU A 61 0.90 10.49 -7.78
N VAL A 62 1.54 11.48 -7.19
CA VAL A 62 2.77 11.34 -6.41
C VAL A 62 2.59 12.03 -5.06
N CYS A 63 3.15 11.43 -4.01
CA CYS A 63 3.16 12.06 -2.71
C CYS A 63 4.14 13.24 -2.72
N SER A 64 3.60 14.46 -2.69
CA SER A 64 4.37 15.69 -2.77
C SER A 64 5.08 15.94 -1.44
N ARG A 65 6.41 16.02 -1.47
CA ARG A 65 7.22 16.27 -0.26
C ARG A 65 6.88 17.61 0.44
N PRO A 66 6.65 18.72 -0.29
CA PRO A 66 6.30 20.00 0.33
C PRO A 66 4.94 20.02 1.02
N SER A 67 3.89 19.45 0.38
CA SER A 67 2.52 19.53 0.89
C SER A 67 2.13 18.35 1.77
N GLY A 68 2.81 17.21 1.65
CA GLY A 68 2.40 15.97 2.31
C GLY A 68 1.08 15.44 1.78
N THR A 69 0.73 15.76 0.53
CA THR A 69 -0.52 15.32 -0.12
C THR A 69 -0.25 14.68 -1.47
N CYS A 70 -1.20 13.87 -1.93
CA CYS A 70 -1.14 13.28 -3.26
C CYS A 70 -1.46 14.34 -4.32
N GLU A 71 -0.50 14.61 -5.19
CA GLU A 71 -0.60 15.60 -6.26
C GLU A 71 -0.41 14.92 -7.63
N PRO A 72 -0.97 15.46 -8.72
CA PRO A 72 -0.74 14.93 -10.06
C PRO A 72 0.76 14.85 -10.36
N THR A 73 1.19 13.72 -10.93
CA THR A 73 2.55 13.60 -11.44
C THR A 73 2.72 14.64 -12.53
N VAL A 74 3.45 15.73 -12.25
CA VAL A 74 3.66 16.80 -13.22
C VAL A 74 4.42 16.20 -14.39
N SER A 75 3.70 15.91 -15.47
CA SER A 75 4.27 15.38 -16.71
C SER A 75 5.04 16.50 -17.40
N ASN A 76 6.23 16.84 -16.91
CA ASN A 76 7.21 17.59 -17.68
C ASN A 76 7.74 16.67 -18.79
N ARG A 77 6.94 16.48 -19.84
CA ARG A 77 7.46 16.14 -21.16
C ARG A 77 7.96 17.44 -21.77
N HIS A 78 9.27 17.66 -21.67
CA HIS A 78 9.98 18.54 -22.59
C HIS A 78 10.39 17.75 -23.82
#